data_AF-A0A838EBE8-F1
#
_entry.id   AF-A0A838EBE8-F1
#
_cell.length_a   1.000
_cell.length_b   1.000
_cell.length_c   1.000
_cell.angle_alpha   90.00
_cell.angle_beta   90.00
_cell.angle_gamma   90.00
#
_symmetry.space_group_name_H-M   'P 1'
#
loop_
_entity.id
_entity.type
_entity.pdbx_description
1 polymer ?
#
loop_
_entity_poly.entity_id
_entity_poly.type
_entity_poly.pdbx_seq_one_letter_code
_entity_poly.pdbx_strand_id
1 'polypeptide(L)'
;MPRTHRQHWTSEDRQARRYRYVSFDVPPGAAGVAVHLDYDASLAVVDLGVLDPEGFRGYSGGARDRFAITGVAATPGYLPG
;
A
#
# COMPACT_ATOMS: atom_id res chain seq x y z
N MET A 1 14.28 -2.34 10.61
CA MET A 1 14.08 -3.51 9.74
C MET A 1 12.72 -3.38 9.06
N PRO A 2 12.60 -3.53 7.74
CA PRO A 2 11.31 -3.49 7.06
C PRO A 2 10.46 -4.71 7.45
N ARG A 3 9.16 -4.51 7.68
CA ARG A 3 8.20 -5.60 7.91
C ARG A 3 7.71 -6.10 6.55
N THR A 4 7.84 -7.41 6.30
CA THR A 4 7.45 -8.03 5.03
C THR A 4 6.20 -8.87 5.21
N HIS A 5 5.23 -8.71 4.31
CA HIS A 5 4.02 -9.53 4.22
C HIS A 5 4.01 -10.26 2.88
N ARG A 6 3.90 -11.60 2.91
CA ARG A 6 3.78 -12.43 1.70
C ARG A 6 2.40 -13.06 1.67
N GLN A 7 1.70 -12.89 0.55
CA GLN A 7 0.35 -13.41 0.34
C GLN A 7 0.27 -14.04 -1.04
N HIS A 8 -0.68 -14.95 -1.22
CA HIS A 8 -1.03 -15.51 -2.52
C HIS A 8 -2.54 -15.30 -2.72
N TRP A 9 -2.91 -14.69 -3.84
CA TRP A 9 -4.30 -14.39 -4.16
C TRP A 9 -4.60 -14.88 -5.57
N THR A 10 -5.84 -15.36 -5.74
CA THR A 10 -6.34 -15.89 -7.00
C THR A 10 -7.39 -14.98 -7.64
N SER A 11 -7.87 -15.34 -8.83
CA SER A 11 -9.02 -14.65 -9.45
C SER A 11 -10.31 -14.83 -8.65
N GLU A 12 -10.51 -15.99 -8.02
CA GLU A 12 -11.65 -16.27 -7.14
C GLU A 12 -11.61 -15.36 -5.89
N ASP A 13 -10.42 -15.19 -5.33
CA ASP A 13 -10.18 -14.21 -4.27
C ASP A 13 -10.61 -12.81 -4.69
N ARG A 14 -10.17 -12.36 -5.87
CA ARG A 14 -10.53 -11.04 -6.38
C ARG A 14 -12.05 -10.91 -6.55
N GLN A 15 -12.72 -11.95 -7.03
CA GLN A 15 -14.18 -11.95 -7.21
C GLN A 15 -14.92 -11.89 -5.87
N ALA A 16 -14.45 -12.61 -4.86
CA ALA A 16 -15.03 -12.58 -3.52
C ALA A 16 -14.81 -11.24 -2.83
N ARG A 17 -13.59 -10.68 -2.92
CA ARG A 17 -13.22 -9.39 -2.32
C ARG A 17 -12.17 -8.68 -3.17
N ARG A 18 -12.57 -7.53 -3.72
CA ARG A 18 -11.73 -6.71 -4.60
C ARG A 18 -10.52 -6.09 -3.90
N TYR A 19 -10.70 -5.64 -2.66
CA TYR A 19 -9.64 -5.01 -1.87
C TYR A 19 -9.07 -5.99 -0.85
N ARG A 20 -7.75 -6.03 -0.76
CA ARG A 20 -7.00 -6.85 0.20
C ARG A 20 -6.23 -5.95 1.14
N TYR A 21 -6.66 -5.90 2.40
CA TYR A 21 -6.05 -5.06 3.43
C TYR A 21 -4.97 -5.84 4.18
N VAL A 22 -3.82 -5.19 4.35
CA VAL A 22 -2.70 -5.71 5.13
C VAL A 22 -2.39 -4.69 6.23
N SER A 23 -2.69 -5.05 7.48
CA SER A 23 -2.45 -4.16 8.62
C SER A 23 -0.98 -4.18 9.03
N PHE A 24 -0.48 -3.01 9.40
CA PHE A 24 0.83 -2.81 10.01
C PHE A 24 0.77 -1.65 11.00
N ASP A 25 1.69 -1.64 11.96
CA ASP A 25 1.79 -0.58 12.96
C ASP A 25 2.88 0.42 12.57
N VAL A 26 2.63 1.70 12.83
CA VAL A 26 3.64 2.76 12.73
C VAL A 26 4.11 3.10 14.14
N PRO A 27 5.39 2.82 14.48
CA PRO A 27 5.90 3.11 15.82
C PRO A 27 5.83 4.61 16.15
N PRO A 28 5.60 4.99 17.42
CA PRO A 28 5.73 6.38 17.85
C PRO A 28 7.09 6.96 17.47
N GLY A 29 7.10 8.18 16.93
CA GLY A 29 8.33 8.85 16.49
C GLY A 29 8.85 8.43 15.12
N ALA A 30 8.15 7.55 14.39
CA ALA A 30 8.49 7.27 12.99
C ALA A 30 8.37 8.55 12.14
N ALA A 31 9.36 8.81 11.29
CA ALA A 31 9.35 9.97 10.39
C ALA A 31 8.34 9.86 9.24
N GLY A 32 7.81 8.65 9.01
CA GLY A 32 6.89 8.35 7.93
C GLY A 32 6.80 6.86 7.65
N VAL A 33 6.10 6.52 6.57
CA VAL A 33 5.90 5.16 6.08
C VAL A 33 6.39 5.09 4.64
N ALA A 34 7.13 4.03 4.32
CA ALA A 34 7.46 3.66 2.95
C ALA A 34 7.01 2.21 2.72
N VAL A 35 6.31 1.98 1.61
CA VAL A 35 5.79 0.65 1.24
C VAL A 35 6.26 0.31 -0.16
N HIS A 36 6.67 -0.95 -0.31
CA HIS A 36 7.04 -1.56 -1.57
C HIS A 36 6.17 -2.79 -1.82
N LEU A 37 5.72 -2.94 -3.05
CA LEU A 37 4.97 -4.07 -3.56
C LEU A 37 5.84 -4.80 -4.60
N ASP A 38 5.95 -6.11 -4.46
CA ASP A 38 6.63 -6.98 -5.42
C ASP A 38 5.69 -8.10 -5.81
N TYR A 39 5.50 -8.29 -7.12
CA TYR A 39 4.67 -9.32 -7.72
C TYR A 39 5.04 -9.52 -9.19
N ASP A 40 4.64 -10.66 -9.75
CA ASP A 40 4.78 -10.92 -11.18
C ASP A 40 3.76 -10.09 -11.98
N ALA A 41 4.22 -8.96 -12.51
CA ALA A 41 3.40 -8.04 -13.32
C ALA A 41 2.98 -8.60 -14.69
N SER A 42 3.49 -9.77 -15.10
CA SER A 42 2.99 -10.47 -16.30
C SER A 42 1.65 -11.19 -16.04
N LEU A 43 1.33 -11.47 -14.78
CA LEU A 43 0.14 -12.23 -14.39
C LEU A 43 -1.04 -11.35 -13.98
N ALA A 44 -0.78 -10.12 -13.54
CA ALA A 44 -1.81 -9.24 -13.02
C ALA A 44 -1.41 -7.76 -13.06
N VAL A 45 -2.38 -6.90 -12.75
CA VAL A 45 -2.14 -5.52 -12.32
C VAL A 45 -2.68 -5.37 -10.91
N VAL A 46 -1.83 -4.91 -10.00
CA VAL A 46 -2.18 -4.65 -8.60
C VAL A 46 -2.03 -3.15 -8.33
N ASP A 47 -3.09 -2.53 -7.83
CA ASP A 47 -3.03 -1.15 -7.35
C ASP A 47 -2.69 -1.12 -5.85
N LEU A 48 -1.67 -0.35 -5.50
CA LEU A 48 -1.20 -0.16 -4.14
C LEU A 48 -1.84 1.09 -3.55
N GLY A 49 -2.35 0.99 -2.32
CA GLY A 49 -2.92 2.13 -1.60
C GLY A 49 -2.77 2.01 -0.10
N VAL A 50 -3.16 3.07 0.60
CA VAL A 50 -3.12 3.07 2.06
C VAL A 50 -4.27 3.88 2.65
N LEU A 51 -4.78 3.35 3.76
CA LEU A 51 -5.73 3.97 4.66
C LEU A 51 -5.02 4.12 6.01
N ASP A 52 -5.25 5.23 6.68
CA ASP A 52 -4.90 5.43 8.08
C ASP A 52 -6.19 5.40 8.94
N PRO A 53 -6.10 5.60 10.27
CA PRO A 53 -7.28 5.66 11.13
C PRO A 53 -8.28 6.78 10.79
N GLU A 54 -7.84 7.85 10.13
CA GLU A 54 -8.69 8.98 9.69
C GLU A 54 -9.29 8.74 8.30
N GLY A 55 -8.73 7.81 7.53
CA GLY A 55 -9.30 7.28 6.30
C GLY A 55 -8.31 7.20 5.15
N PHE A 56 -8.79 7.53 3.96
CA PHE A 56 -8.05 7.32 2.72
C PHE A 56 -6.88 8.29 2.57
N ARG A 57 -5.70 7.74 2.27
CA ARG A 57 -4.50 8.55 2.03
C ARG A 57 -4.07 8.57 0.58
N GLY A 58 -4.34 7.54 -0.21
CA GLY A 58 -3.96 7.54 -1.62
C GLY A 58 -3.94 6.18 -2.28
N TYR A 59 -3.89 6.20 -3.61
CA TYR A 59 -3.69 5.05 -4.50
C TYR A 59 -2.62 5.38 -5.53
N SER A 60 -1.87 4.36 -5.93
CA SER A 60 -0.85 4.44 -6.97
C SER A 60 -1.43 4.38 -8.39
N GLY A 61 -2.69 3.98 -8.54
CA GLY A 61 -3.39 3.81 -9.82
C GLY A 61 -2.84 2.66 -10.66
N GLY A 62 -2.19 1.67 -10.04
CA GLY A 62 -1.46 0.60 -10.73
C GLY A 62 -0.19 1.04 -11.47
N ALA A 63 0.19 2.33 -11.36
CA ALA A 63 1.34 2.89 -12.05
C ALA A 63 2.65 2.77 -11.28
N ARG A 64 2.59 2.46 -9.98
CA ARG A 64 3.75 2.42 -9.08
C ARG A 64 3.70 1.19 -8.19
N ASP A 65 4.89 0.66 -7.94
CA ASP A 65 5.15 -0.44 -7.02
C ASP A 65 5.51 0.04 -5.60
N ARG A 66 5.58 1.36 -5.38
CA ARG A 66 5.99 1.94 -4.11
C ARG A 66 5.41 3.32 -3.86
N PHE A 67 5.24 3.65 -2.59
CA PHE A 67 4.96 5.00 -2.13
C PHE A 67 5.68 5.29 -0.82
N ALA A 68 5.84 6.57 -0.52
CA ALA A 68 6.24 7.08 0.78
C ALA A 68 5.35 8.24 1.21
N ILE A 69 5.05 8.30 2.50
CA ILE A 69 4.31 9.37 3.18
C ILE A 69 5.10 9.76 4.43
N THR A 70 5.25 11.06 4.64
CA THR A 70 5.83 11.67 5.84
C THR A 70 4.83 12.69 6.39
N GLY A 71 5.12 13.27 7.55
CA GLY A 71 4.26 14.31 8.14
C GLY A 71 4.07 15.56 7.26
N VAL A 72 4.93 15.80 6.26
CA VAL A 72 4.90 17.05 5.46
C VAL A 72 4.94 16.82 3.94
N ALA A 73 5.25 15.60 3.49
CA ALA A 73 5.39 15.28 2.07
C ALA A 73 4.93 13.85 1.79
N ALA A 74 4.39 13.64 0.60
CA ALA A 74 3.92 12.34 0.14
C ALA A 74 4.21 12.15 -1.35
N THR A 75 4.24 10.88 -1.77
CA THR A 75 4.29 10.51 -3.20
C THR A 75 3.06 11.08 -3.92
N PRO A 76 3.17 11.64 -5.14
CA PRO A 76 2.00 12.13 -5.87
C PRO A 76 0.90 11.06 -5.99
N GLY A 77 -0.34 11.46 -5.69
CA GLY A 77 -1.47 10.53 -5.53
C GLY A 77 -1.74 10.13 -4.07
N TYR A 78 -0.90 10.58 -3.13
CA TYR A 78 -1.08 10.40 -1.70
C TYR A 78 -1.09 11.74 -0.93
N LEU A 79 -1.76 11.75 0.22
CA LEU A 79 -1.83 12.88 1.15
C LEU A 79 -0.71 12.79 2.20
N PRO A 80 0.01 13.89 2.50
CA PRO A 80 0.97 13.98 3.59
C PRO A 80 0.28 14.18 4.95
N GLY A 81 1.01 13.88 6.03
CA GLY A 81 0.45 13.72 7.37
C GLY A 81 0.04 12.29 7.64
#